data_AF-A0A0F9HU07-F1
#
_entry.id   AF-A0A0F9HU07-F1
#
_cell.length_a   1.000
_cell.length_b   1.000
_cell.length_c   1.000
_cell.angle_alpha   90.00
_cell.angle_beta   90.00
_cell.angle_gamma   90.00
#
_symmetry.space_group_name_H-M   'P 1'
#
loop_
_entity.id
_entity.type
_entity.pdbx_description
1 polymer ?
#
loop_
_entity_poly.entity_id
_entity_poly.type
_entity_poly.pdbx_seq_one_letter_code
_entity_poly.pdbx_strand_id
1 'polypeptide(L)'
;GKPNAQAFDFAPWCLLPAGYGVLTGEMGIPWKDTHAFAVLGGLMIAAGEQLKIPVVYGGDWDMDGLTTDQTLMDWGHCQKKYPRAST
;
A
#
# COMPACT_ATOMS: atom_id res chain seq x y z
N GLY A 1 17.86 17.49 -0.37
CA GLY A 1 18.57 16.45 -1.13
C GLY A 1 17.61 15.77 -2.10
N LYS A 2 18.11 15.05 -3.11
CA LYS A 2 17.23 14.23 -3.96
C LYS A 2 16.84 12.96 -3.19
N PRO A 3 15.57 12.51 -3.22
CA PRO A 3 15.19 11.25 -2.59
C PRO A 3 15.91 10.09 -3.29
N ASN A 4 16.53 9.21 -2.49
CA ASN A 4 17.18 8.00 -2.99
C ASN A 4 16.18 6.84 -3.15
N ALA A 5 14.98 6.97 -2.58
CA ALA A 5 13.93 5.96 -2.66
C ALA A 5 13.17 6.06 -3.99
N GLN A 6 13.03 4.91 -4.66
CA GLN A 6 12.14 4.67 -5.79
C GLN A 6 10.84 4.17 -5.21
N ALA A 7 9.95 5.11 -4.93
CA ALA A 7 8.64 4.87 -4.36
C ALA A 7 7.54 5.38 -5.28
N PHE A 8 6.36 4.81 -5.11
CA PHE A 8 5.12 5.32 -5.67
C PHE A 8 4.01 5.16 -4.64
N ASP A 9 3.04 6.06 -4.72
CA ASP A 9 1.86 6.02 -3.87
C ASP A 9 0.65 5.64 -4.73
N PHE A 10 -0.28 4.90 -4.14
CA PHE A 10 -1.53 4.47 -4.76
C PHE A 10 -2.71 4.69 -3.82
N ALA A 11 -3.90 4.74 -4.38
CA ALA A 11 -5.14 4.71 -3.64
C ALA A 11 -6.22 3.99 -4.45
N PRO A 12 -7.06 3.14 -3.83
CA PRO A 12 -8.22 2.58 -4.51
C PRO A 12 -9.17 3.71 -4.88
N TRP A 13 -9.63 3.74 -6.14
CA TRP A 13 -10.77 4.55 -6.55
C TRP A 13 -11.95 3.62 -6.80
N CYS A 14 -12.87 3.58 -5.83
CA CYS A 14 -13.98 2.63 -5.85
C CYS A 14 -15.26 3.27 -5.32
N LEU A 15 -16.36 2.51 -5.39
CA LEU A 15 -17.59 2.86 -4.70
C LEU A 15 -17.32 2.84 -3.19
N LEU A 16 -17.67 3.92 -2.48
CA LEU A 16 -17.40 4.00 -1.04
C LEU A 16 -18.28 3.00 -0.26
N PRO A 17 -17.71 2.15 0.62
CA PRO A 17 -18.48 1.16 1.38
C PRO A 17 -19.43 1.80 2.39
N ALA A 18 -20.56 1.13 2.62
CA ALA A 18 -21.72 1.45 3.48
C ALA A 18 -21.78 2.87 4.10
N GLY A 19 -22.67 3.68 3.54
CA GLY A 19 -22.90 5.10 3.83
C GLY A 19 -23.54 5.78 2.61
N TYR A 20 -23.37 7.10 2.48
CA TYR A 20 -23.91 7.89 1.36
C TYR A 20 -23.53 7.29 -0.02
N GLY A 21 -22.31 6.77 -0.19
CA GLY A 21 -21.81 6.27 -1.49
C GLY A 21 -22.52 5.05 -2.09
N VAL A 22 -23.02 4.12 -1.28
CA VAL A 22 -23.82 2.98 -1.80
C VAL A 22 -25.20 3.46 -2.28
N LEU A 23 -25.72 4.54 -1.70
CA LEU A 23 -27.03 5.11 -2.03
C LEU A 23 -26.97 6.16 -3.15
N THR A 24 -25.83 6.85 -3.29
CA THR A 24 -25.64 7.93 -4.29
C THR A 24 -24.78 7.53 -5.48
N GLY A 25 -24.13 6.37 -5.44
CA GLY A 25 -23.15 5.98 -6.45
C GLY A 25 -21.84 6.76 -6.34
N GLU A 26 -21.57 7.38 -5.20
CA GLU A 26 -20.37 8.20 -5.01
C GLU A 26 -19.11 7.35 -5.03
N MET A 27 -18.22 7.70 -5.96
CA MET A 27 -16.89 7.14 -6.10
C MET A 27 -15.89 7.98 -5.30
N GLY A 28 -14.93 7.32 -4.68
CA GLY A 28 -13.87 8.01 -3.97
C GLY A 28 -12.79 7.08 -3.48
N ILE A 29 -11.88 7.64 -2.68
CA ILE A 29 -10.86 6.86 -1.98
C ILE A 29 -11.43 6.44 -0.62
N PRO A 30 -11.57 5.14 -0.33
CA PRO A 30 -12.12 4.67 0.92
C PRO A 30 -11.06 4.68 2.03
N TRP A 31 -10.60 5.87 2.45
CA TRP A 31 -9.50 6.05 3.41
C TRP A 31 -9.66 5.29 4.74
N LYS A 32 -10.89 4.95 5.13
CA LYS A 32 -11.21 4.19 6.34
C LYS A 32 -11.25 2.68 6.14
N ASP A 33 -11.31 2.21 4.89
CA ASP A 33 -11.29 0.80 4.54
C ASP A 33 -9.85 0.37 4.28
N THR A 34 -9.11 0.12 5.36
CA THR A 34 -7.71 -0.31 5.28
C THR A 34 -7.56 -1.66 4.60
N HIS A 35 -8.61 -2.49 4.58
CA HIS A 35 -8.59 -3.77 3.88
C HIS A 35 -8.49 -3.59 2.37
N ALA A 36 -9.19 -2.59 1.80
CA ALA A 36 -9.06 -2.27 0.37
C ALA A 36 -7.62 -1.90 -0.02
N PHE A 37 -6.92 -1.15 0.85
CA PHE A 37 -5.50 -0.84 0.65
C PHE A 37 -4.61 -2.08 0.78
N ALA A 38 -4.84 -2.91 1.81
CA ALA A 38 -4.07 -4.14 2.04
C ALA A 38 -4.15 -5.10 0.84
N VAL A 39 -5.34 -5.25 0.23
CA VAL A 39 -5.53 -6.07 -0.98
C VAL A 39 -4.68 -5.54 -2.14
N LEU A 40 -4.71 -4.23 -2.38
CA LEU A 40 -3.88 -3.61 -3.43
C LEU A 40 -2.38 -3.73 -3.11
N GLY A 41 -1.97 -3.55 -1.85
CA GLY A 41 -0.59 -3.76 -1.40
C GLY A 41 -0.10 -5.19 -1.69
N GLY A 42 -0.92 -6.20 -1.36
CA GLY A 42 -0.63 -7.59 -1.69
C GLY A 42 -0.48 -7.86 -3.19
N LEU A 43 -1.29 -7.21 -4.03
CA LEU A 43 -1.16 -7.29 -5.49
C LEU A 43 0.16 -6.67 -5.98
N MET A 44 0.59 -5.55 -5.41
CA MET A 44 1.88 -4.92 -5.74
C MET A 44 3.06 -5.81 -5.36
N ILE A 45 3.01 -6.45 -4.18
CA ILE A 45 4.02 -7.41 -3.73
C ILE A 45 4.09 -8.60 -4.69
N ALA A 46 2.93 -9.19 -5.02
CA ALA A 46 2.85 -10.32 -5.95
C ALA A 46 3.40 -9.97 -7.36
N ALA A 47 3.09 -8.78 -7.87
CA ALA A 47 3.63 -8.29 -9.14
C ALA A 47 5.15 -8.10 -9.06
N GLY A 48 5.67 -7.60 -7.94
CA GLY A 48 7.11 -7.49 -7.67
C GLY A 48 7.82 -8.84 -7.75
N GLU A 49 7.26 -9.87 -7.12
CA GLU A 49 7.79 -11.23 -7.17
C GLU A 49 7.80 -11.79 -8.60
N GLN A 50 6.71 -11.61 -9.36
CA GLN A 50 6.63 -12.04 -10.76
C GLN A 50 7.68 -11.36 -11.65
N LEU A 51 7.95 -10.08 -11.41
CA LEU A 51 8.90 -9.27 -12.17
C LEU A 51 10.34 -9.38 -11.66
N LYS A 52 10.58 -10.11 -10.55
CA LYS A 52 11.87 -10.15 -9.84
C LYS A 52 12.36 -8.77 -9.40
N ILE A 53 11.42 -7.91 -9.01
CA ILE A 53 11.66 -6.58 -8.46
C ILE A 53 11.07 -6.57 -7.04
N PRO A 54 11.89 -6.77 -5.99
CA PRO A 54 11.37 -6.84 -4.64
C PRO A 54 10.75 -5.50 -4.22
N VAL A 55 9.54 -5.54 -3.70
CA VAL A 55 8.75 -4.39 -3.23
C VAL A 55 8.63 -4.45 -1.71
N VAL A 56 8.63 -3.28 -1.08
CA VAL A 56 8.23 -3.07 0.32
C VAL A 56 6.93 -2.27 0.33
N TYR A 57 5.99 -2.69 1.17
CA TYR A 57 4.67 -2.07 1.29
C TYR A 57 4.58 -1.25 2.58
N GLY A 58 4.06 -0.02 2.51
CA GLY A 58 3.95 0.86 3.68
C GLY A 58 2.89 0.47 4.71
N GLY A 59 2.05 -0.53 4.39
CA GLY A 59 1.18 -1.19 5.35
C GLY A 59 1.81 -2.39 6.06
N ASP A 60 2.99 -2.84 5.62
CA ASP A 60 3.73 -4.01 6.13
C ASP A 60 5.25 -3.75 5.94
N TRP A 61 5.82 -2.89 6.78
CA TRP A 61 7.16 -2.35 6.55
C TRP A 61 8.29 -3.38 6.74
N ASP A 62 8.09 -4.37 7.62
CA ASP A 62 9.04 -5.46 7.84
C ASP A 62 8.75 -6.70 6.97
N MET A 63 7.64 -6.68 6.23
CA MET A 63 7.26 -7.68 5.23
C MET A 63 7.00 -9.06 5.85
N ASP A 64 6.38 -9.09 7.03
CA ASP A 64 6.05 -10.33 7.75
C ASP A 64 4.60 -10.81 7.50
N GLY A 65 3.82 -10.03 6.73
CA GLY A 65 2.43 -10.30 6.39
C GLY A 65 1.43 -9.75 7.38
N LEU A 66 1.86 -9.04 8.42
CA LEU A 66 1.02 -8.35 9.38
C LEU A 66 0.96 -6.85 9.05
N THR A 67 -0.23 -6.28 9.18
CA THR A 67 -0.46 -4.85 8.96
C THR A 67 -0.90 -4.13 10.24
N THR A 68 -0.73 -4.76 11.39
CA THR A 68 -1.32 -4.32 12.68
C THR A 68 -0.27 -3.95 13.71
N ASP A 69 0.99 -4.17 13.41
CA ASP A 69 2.14 -4.03 14.29
C ASP A 69 3.06 -2.85 13.92
N GLN A 70 2.75 -2.17 12.82
CA GLN A 70 3.50 -1.00 12.37
C GLN A 70 2.96 0.28 13.03
N THR A 71 3.89 1.17 13.42
CA THR A 71 3.54 2.46 14.06
C THR A 71 3.33 3.59 13.06
N LEU A 72 3.89 3.47 11.86
CA LEU A 72 3.79 4.45 10.78
C LEU A 72 3.05 3.83 9.59
N MET A 73 1.72 3.74 9.69
CA MET A 73 0.90 3.18 8.62
C MET A 73 0.87 4.11 7.40
N ASP A 74 1.41 3.62 6.28
CA ASP A 74 1.36 4.29 4.99
C ASP A 74 0.72 3.37 3.94
N TRP A 75 -0.60 3.25 4.04
CA TRP A 75 -1.40 2.28 3.30
C TRP A 75 -1.32 2.41 1.78
N GLY A 76 -1.00 3.60 1.28
CA GLY A 76 -0.87 3.86 -0.15
C GLY A 76 0.55 3.68 -0.66
N HIS A 77 1.53 3.43 0.20
CA HIS A 77 2.94 3.51 -0.19
C HIS A 77 3.51 2.18 -0.63
N CYS A 78 4.26 2.20 -1.73
CA CYS A 78 5.10 1.09 -2.16
C CYS A 78 6.47 1.63 -2.56
N GLN A 79 7.52 0.89 -2.25
CA GLN A 79 8.86 1.23 -2.69
C GLN A 79 9.64 0.00 -3.11
N LYS A 80 10.64 0.20 -3.96
CA LYS A 80 11.63 -0.84 -4.24
C LYS A 80 12.40 -1.18 -2.97
N LYS A 81 12.61 -2.46 -2.69
CA LYS A 81 13.49 -2.89 -1.61
C LYS A 81 14.94 -2.48 -1.92
N TYR A 82 15.52 -1.69 -1.05
CA TYR A 82 16.94 -1.39 -1.09
C TYR A 82 17.72 -2.38 -0.22
N PRO A 83 18.98 -2.70 -0.59
CA PRO A 83 19.89 -3.30 0.37
C PRO A 83 19.89 -2.44 1.64
N ARG A 84 19.78 -3.07 2.81
CA ARG A 84 20.01 -2.35 4.07
C ARG A 84 21.37 -1.67 3.93
N ALA A 85 21.44 -0.36 4.18
CA ALA A 85 22.72 0.32 4.24
C ALA A 85 23.60 -0.48 5.22
N SER A 86 24.74 -0.98 4.75
CA SER A 86 25.74 -1.58 5.63
C SER A 86 26.14 -0.51 6.64
N THR A 87 25.88 -0.77 7.91
CA THR A 87 26.35 0.04 9.04
C THR A 87 27.86 0.03 9.11
#